data_AF-A0A3C0PMV1-F1
#
_entry.id   AF-A0A3C0PMV1-F1
#
_cell.length_a   1.000
_cell.length_b   1.000
_cell.length_c   1.000
_cell.angle_alpha   90.00
_cell.angle_beta   90.00
_cell.angle_gamma   90.00
#
_symmetry.space_group_name_H-M   'P 1'
#
loop_
_entity.id
_entity.type
_entity.pdbx_description
1 polymer ?
#
loop_
_entity_poly.entity_id
_entity_poly.type
_entity_poly.pdbx_seq_one_letter_code
_entity_poly.pdbx_strand_id
1 'polypeptide(L)'
;VASSYQFLLLDWPATAILDVVERCLIRGVEFKWFGAFDPVGFTSRYDSWTYAPSTPMPASDRVLQGIMDMRLPLTFSLEDCSMVARIISEEVALVFDINELG
;
A
#
# COMPACT_ATOMS: atom_id res chain seq x y z
N VAL A 1 16.67 -4.76 12.49
CA VAL A 1 15.30 -4.30 12.79
C VAL A 1 14.60 -4.08 11.46
N ALA A 2 13.31 -4.42 11.34
CA ALA A 2 12.54 -4.14 10.12
C ALA A 2 12.47 -2.63 9.88
N SER A 3 12.65 -2.19 8.64
CA SER A 3 12.62 -0.77 8.25
C SER A 3 11.44 -0.40 7.37
N SER A 4 10.66 -1.39 6.93
CA SER A 4 9.45 -1.19 6.14
C SER A 4 8.50 -2.38 6.24
N TYR A 5 7.25 -2.11 5.90
CA TYR A 5 6.30 -3.11 5.42
C TYR A 5 6.01 -2.81 3.96
N GLN A 6 6.09 -3.84 3.11
CA GLN A 6 5.63 -3.78 1.74
C GLN A 6 4.85 -5.04 1.42
N PHE A 7 3.64 -4.88 0.89
CA PHE A 7 2.78 -6.00 0.51
C PHE A 7 1.92 -5.65 -0.71
N LEU A 8 1.19 -6.64 -1.21
CA LEU A 8 0.47 -6.57 -2.47
C LEU A 8 -1.01 -6.91 -2.25
N LEU A 9 -1.89 -5.99 -2.62
CA LEU A 9 -3.33 -6.20 -2.76
C LEU A 9 -3.65 -6.40 -4.26
N LEU A 10 -3.11 -7.47 -4.83
CA LEU A 10 -3.14 -7.70 -6.28
C LEU A 10 -4.58 -7.83 -6.77
N ASP A 11 -4.91 -7.12 -7.84
CA ASP A 11 -6.22 -7.12 -8.51
C ASP A 11 -7.40 -6.64 -7.64
N TRP A 12 -7.13 -6.04 -6.47
CA TRP A 12 -8.18 -5.39 -5.70
C TRP A 12 -8.69 -4.15 -6.43
N PRO A 13 -10.00 -3.85 -6.36
CA PRO A 13 -10.52 -2.61 -6.90
C PRO A 13 -9.93 -1.43 -6.12
N ALA A 14 -9.66 -0.33 -6.84
CA ALA A 14 -9.10 0.90 -6.24
C ALA A 14 -9.90 1.40 -5.03
N THR A 15 -11.22 1.24 -5.05
CA THR A 15 -12.11 1.60 -3.93
C THR A 15 -11.82 0.80 -2.67
N ALA A 16 -11.56 -0.51 -2.77
CA ALA A 16 -11.20 -1.35 -1.64
C ALA A 16 -9.80 -1.02 -1.11
N ILE A 17 -8.85 -0.71 -1.99
CA ILE A 17 -7.51 -0.28 -1.57
C ILE A 17 -7.58 1.04 -0.81
N LEU A 18 -8.34 2.01 -1.32
CA LEU A 18 -8.55 3.30 -0.65
C LEU A 18 -9.21 3.12 0.73
N ASP A 19 -10.17 2.19 0.86
CA ASP A 19 -10.79 1.87 2.15
C ASP A 19 -9.78 1.29 3.14
N VAL A 20 -8.92 0.33 2.73
CA VAL A 20 -7.83 -0.17 3.58
C VAL A 20 -6.90 0.97 4.02
N VAL A 21 -6.52 1.87 3.10
CA VAL A 21 -5.66 3.02 3.41
C VAL A 21 -6.29 3.95 4.43
N GLU A 22 -7.54 4.34 4.23
CA GLU A 22 -8.27 5.24 5.13
C GLU A 22 -8.43 4.62 6.52
N ARG A 23 -8.83 3.35 6.58
CA ARG A 23 -9.02 2.59 7.81
C ARG A 23 -7.73 2.42 8.61
N CYS A 24 -6.62 2.12 7.94
CA CYS A 24 -5.30 2.05 8.58
C CYS A 24 -4.86 3.43 9.09
N LEU A 25 -5.08 4.49 8.29
CA LEU A 25 -4.71 5.86 8.65
C LEU A 25 -5.44 6.34 9.91
N ILE A 26 -6.74 6.02 10.05
CA ILE A 26 -7.52 6.31 11.26
C ILE A 26 -6.88 5.70 12.52
N ARG A 27 -6.19 4.57 12.39
CA ARG A 27 -5.47 3.88 13.48
C ARG A 27 -3.99 4.29 13.59
N GLY A 28 -3.57 5.31 12.84
CA GLY A 28 -2.20 5.83 12.86
C GLY A 28 -1.20 5.06 11.98
N VAL A 29 -1.66 4.15 11.12
CA VAL A 29 -0.82 3.41 10.18
C VAL A 29 -0.98 4.03 8.79
N GLU A 30 -0.01 4.85 8.40
CA GLU A 30 -0.01 5.52 7.09
C GLU A 30 0.70 4.67 6.03
N PHE A 31 0.03 4.47 4.89
CA PHE A 31 0.60 3.83 3.72
C PHE A 31 0.82 4.79 2.57
N LYS A 32 1.80 4.46 1.73
CA LYS A 32 1.98 5.03 0.41
C LYS A 32 1.58 3.99 -0.63
N TRP A 33 0.52 4.29 -1.37
CA TRP A 33 -0.04 3.42 -2.39
C TRP A 33 0.46 3.82 -3.78
N PHE A 34 0.96 2.86 -4.56
CA PHE A 34 1.51 3.12 -5.88
C PHE A 34 0.44 3.25 -6.99
N GLY A 35 -0.80 2.82 -6.74
CA GLY A 35 -1.88 2.90 -7.73
C GLY A 35 -2.54 4.28 -7.86
N ALA A 36 -2.10 5.27 -7.07
CA ALA A 36 -2.56 6.64 -7.24
C ALA A 36 -2.15 7.20 -8.62
N PHE A 37 -3.03 8.03 -9.22
CA PHE A 37 -2.77 8.68 -10.49
C PHE A 37 -1.51 9.56 -10.41
N ASP A 38 -1.50 10.46 -9.42
CA ASP A 38 -0.34 11.28 -9.08
C ASP A 38 0.49 10.60 -7.98
N PRO A 39 1.83 10.57 -8.09
CA PRO A 39 2.68 9.98 -7.07
C PRO A 39 2.64 10.78 -5.76
N VAL A 40 2.53 10.09 -4.63
CA VAL A 40 2.50 10.68 -3.28
C VAL A 40 3.73 10.21 -2.49
N GLY A 41 4.53 11.16 -2.03
CA GLY A 41 5.76 10.84 -1.30
C GLY A 41 6.77 10.12 -2.21
N PHE A 42 7.03 8.84 -1.95
CA PHE A 42 8.04 8.05 -2.66
C PHE A 42 7.47 7.05 -3.67
N THR A 43 6.19 7.16 -4.04
CA THR A 43 5.51 6.23 -4.97
C THR A 43 5.73 6.56 -6.44
N SER A 44 6.94 6.96 -6.81
CA SER A 44 7.26 7.30 -8.19
C SER A 44 7.19 6.06 -9.10
N ARG A 45 6.52 6.21 -10.24
CA ARG A 45 6.33 5.16 -11.26
C ARG A 45 6.98 5.53 -12.58
N TYR A 46 7.23 4.55 -13.43
CA TYR A 46 7.94 4.73 -14.71
C TYR A 46 7.23 5.68 -15.69
N ASP A 47 5.91 5.81 -15.58
CA ASP A 47 5.08 6.73 -16.37
C ASP A 47 5.14 8.18 -15.87
N SER A 48 5.64 8.41 -14.65
CA SER A 48 5.89 9.74 -14.07
C SER A 48 7.30 10.28 -14.38
N TRP A 49 8.20 9.47 -14.94
CA TRP A 49 9.60 9.84 -15.14
C TRP A 49 9.79 10.62 -16.44
N THR A 50 10.27 11.86 -16.33
CA THR A 50 10.61 12.70 -17.50
C THR A 50 12.01 12.44 -18.03
N TYR A 51 12.89 11.83 -17.23
CA TYR A 51 14.32 11.63 -17.51
C TYR A 51 14.64 10.22 -18.04
N ALA A 52 13.68 9.30 -18.01
CA ALA A 52 13.87 7.91 -18.42
C ALA A 52 12.69 7.49 -19.31
N PRO A 53 12.85 7.61 -20.65
CA PRO A 53 11.80 7.20 -21.58
C PRO A 53 11.40 5.74 -21.36
N SER A 54 10.10 5.48 -21.38
CA SER A 54 9.53 4.18 -21.11
C SER A 54 8.41 3.86 -22.12
N THR A 55 8.22 2.59 -22.42
CA THR A 55 7.02 2.12 -23.12
C THR A 55 6.00 1.63 -22.09
N PRO A 56 4.68 1.70 -22.37
CA PRO A 56 3.67 1.15 -21.47
C PRO A 56 3.94 -0.32 -21.13
N MET A 57 3.80 -0.68 -19.86
CA MET A 57 4.04 -2.03 -19.34
C MET A 57 2.82 -2.52 -18.54
N PRO A 58 1.76 -3.01 -19.18
CA PRO A 58 0.51 -3.38 -18.51
C PRO A 58 0.67 -4.40 -17.38
N ALA A 59 1.61 -5.34 -17.51
CA ALA A 59 1.91 -6.30 -16.46
C ALA A 59 2.54 -5.63 -15.21
N SER A 60 3.40 -4.63 -15.43
CA SER A 60 3.96 -3.80 -14.35
C SER A 60 2.88 -2.92 -13.72
N ASP A 61 2.00 -2.33 -14.54
CA ASP A 61 0.89 -1.49 -14.06
C ASP A 61 -0.03 -2.26 -13.12
N ARG A 62 -0.41 -3.48 -13.49
CA ARG A 62 -1.23 -4.37 -12.65
C ARG A 62 -0.61 -4.59 -11.27
N VAL A 63 0.72 -4.79 -11.21
CA VAL A 63 1.41 -4.99 -9.93
C VAL A 63 1.50 -3.66 -9.17
N LEU A 64 1.95 -2.58 -9.81
CA LEU A 64 2.09 -1.26 -9.18
C LEU A 64 0.77 -0.76 -8.59
N GLN A 65 -0.37 -1.04 -9.23
CA GLN A 65 -1.69 -0.68 -8.71
C GLN A 65 -2.06 -1.39 -7.41
N GLY A 66 -1.40 -2.50 -7.05
CA GLY A 66 -1.63 -3.21 -5.80
C GLY A 66 -0.55 -3.00 -4.73
N ILE A 67 0.54 -2.29 -5.01
CA ILE A 67 1.65 -2.16 -4.06
C ILE A 67 1.33 -1.15 -2.96
N MET A 68 1.43 -1.63 -1.73
CA MET A 68 1.37 -0.85 -0.50
C MET A 68 2.76 -0.81 0.13
N ASP A 69 3.26 0.38 0.47
CA ASP A 69 4.53 0.56 1.18
C ASP A 69 4.38 1.47 2.40
N MET A 70 5.04 1.10 3.49
CA MET A 70 5.19 1.91 4.70
C MET A 70 6.64 1.85 5.17
N ARG A 71 7.20 3.01 5.54
CA ARG A 71 8.48 3.09 6.25
C ARG A 71 8.24 3.02 7.76
N LEU A 72 8.98 2.14 8.43
CA LEU A 72 8.95 2.04 9.89
C LEU A 72 10.02 2.95 10.50
N PRO A 73 9.71 3.73 11.55
CA PRO A 73 10.72 4.44 12.31
C PRO A 73 11.76 3.45 12.86
N LEU A 74 13.04 3.76 12.69
CA LEU A 74 14.13 2.88 13.16
C LEU A 74 14.18 2.73 14.69
N THR A 75 13.43 3.57 15.42
CA THR A 75 13.25 3.52 16.87
C THR A 75 12.21 2.51 17.33
N PHE A 76 11.44 1.89 16.41
CA PHE A 76 10.42 0.91 16.78
C PHE A 76 11.03 -0.36 17.37
N SER A 77 10.42 -0.81 18.46
CA SER A 77 10.63 -2.14 19.02
C SER A 77 9.92 -3.20 18.18
N LEU A 78 10.19 -4.48 18.47
CA LEU A 78 9.45 -5.59 17.85
C LEU A 78 7.96 -5.60 18.25
N GLU A 79 7.63 -5.08 19.43
CA GLU A 79 6.25 -4.95 19.89
C GLU A 79 5.51 -3.89 19.06
N ASP A 80 6.14 -2.74 18.81
CA ASP A 80 5.59 -1.70 17.93
C ASP A 80 5.36 -2.24 16.51
N CYS A 81 6.34 -2.98 15.96
CA CYS A 81 6.20 -3.63 14.66
C CYS A 81 5.04 -4.63 14.65
N SER A 82 4.90 -5.44 15.70
CA SER A 82 3.82 -6.42 15.82
C SER A 82 2.45 -5.75 15.92
N MET A 83 2.35 -4.62 16.63
CA MET A 83 1.14 -3.83 16.71
C MET A 83 0.74 -3.27 15.33
N VAL A 84 1.69 -2.71 14.59
CA VAL A 84 1.44 -2.23 13.22
C VAL A 84 0.99 -3.37 12.32
N ALA A 85 1.71 -4.49 12.29
CA ALA A 85 1.34 -5.66 11.48
C ALA A 85 -0.06 -6.19 11.81
N ARG A 86 -0.45 -6.19 13.09
CA ARG A 86 -1.80 -6.58 13.53
C ARG A 86 -2.86 -5.64 12.98
N ILE A 87 -2.67 -4.32 13.12
CA ILE A 87 -3.60 -3.31 12.56
C ILE A 87 -3.79 -3.57 11.06
N ILE A 88 -2.69 -3.74 10.32
CA ILE A 88 -2.73 -3.99 8.88
C ILE A 88 -3.54 -5.24 8.55
N SER A 89 -3.29 -6.35 9.24
CA SER A 89 -4.01 -7.60 8.97
C SER A 89 -5.50 -7.51 9.31
N GLU A 90 -5.87 -6.80 10.39
CA GLU A 90 -7.26 -6.61 10.80
C GLU A 90 -8.02 -5.81 9.74
N GLU A 91 -7.45 -4.70 9.24
CA GLU A 91 -8.12 -3.87 8.25
C GLU A 91 -8.21 -4.52 6.88
N VAL A 92 -7.15 -5.23 6.45
CA VAL A 92 -7.19 -5.98 5.18
C VAL A 92 -8.24 -7.08 5.24
N ALA A 93 -8.31 -7.85 6.34
CA ALA A 93 -9.30 -8.91 6.49
C ALA A 93 -10.74 -8.36 6.47
N LEU A 94 -11.00 -7.27 7.19
CA LEU A 94 -12.32 -6.65 7.24
C LEU A 94 -12.78 -6.17 5.86
N VAL A 95 -11.91 -5.50 5.09
CA VAL A 95 -12.27 -5.04 3.74
C VAL A 95 -12.42 -6.21 2.78
N PHE A 96 -11.61 -7.26 2.91
CA PHE A 96 -11.74 -8.48 2.10
C PHE A 96 -13.12 -9.12 2.31
N ASP A 97 -13.52 -9.35 3.56
CA ASP A 97 -14.79 -9.97 3.91
C ASP A 97 -16.01 -9.14 3.41
N ILE A 98 -15.93 -7.80 3.51
CA ILE A 98 -17.00 -6.91 3.01
C ILE A 98 -17.16 -7.03 1.49
N ASN A 99 -16.05 -7.14 0.74
CA ASN A 99 -16.09 -7.24 -0.71
C ASN A 99 -16.47 -8.64 -1.22
N GLU A 100 -16.20 -9.72 -0.47
CA GLU A 100 -16.66 -11.08 -0.83
C GLU A 100 -18.17 -11.29 -0.56
N LEU A 101 -18.79 -10.43 0.25
CA LEU A 101 -20.21 -10.50 0.61
C LEU A 101 -21.11 -9.54 -0.21
N GLY A 102 -20.54 -8.72 -1.09
CA GLY A 102 -21.25 -7.74 -1.93
C GLY A 102 -21.23 -8.10 -3.41
#